data_AF-A0A8T1BUA8-F1
#
_entry.id   AF-A0A8T1BUA8-F1
#
_cell.length_a   1.000
_cell.length_b   1.000
_cell.length_c   1.000
_cell.angle_alpha   90.00
_cell.angle_beta   90.00
_cell.angle_gamma   90.00
#
_symmetry.space_group_name_H-M   'P 1'
#
loop_
_entity.id
_entity.type
_entity.pdbx_description
1 polymer ?
#
loop_
_entity_poly.entity_id
_entity_poly.type
_entity_poly.pdbx_seq_one_letter_code
_entity_poly.pdbx_strand_id
1 'polypeptide(L)'
;MALSPAFDVYEHGVPAKDFDIVSKLTRAAPSLAEVGTLQMEFKYLARLTGYPKYQEQVERISDSLAKQVEEKYMNGLLPVQINQQSGKITTSKITLGANGDSYYEYLLKQWLLSGKRDDKFKTQYMTAVDGITDKLLGKSKPNGIQKRHAGGTSHTGKAAYGDLLPNVRSDGG
;
A
#
# COMPACT_ATOMS: atom_id res chain seq x y z
N MET A 1 -10.81 -21.25 10.62
CA MET A 1 -11.52 -20.43 9.61
C MET A 1 -11.18 -20.96 8.23
N ALA A 2 -12.13 -20.99 7.28
CA ALA A 2 -11.91 -21.58 5.95
C ALA A 2 -10.83 -20.87 5.11
N LEU A 3 -10.51 -19.61 5.42
CA LEU A 3 -9.55 -18.78 4.69
C LEU A 3 -8.12 -18.79 5.25
N SER A 4 -7.88 -19.34 6.45
CA SER A 4 -6.52 -19.43 6.99
C SER A 4 -5.51 -20.12 6.06
N PRO A 5 -5.88 -21.16 5.28
CA PRO A 5 -4.96 -21.76 4.31
C PRO A 5 -4.48 -20.81 3.20
N ALA A 6 -5.21 -19.72 2.90
CA ALA A 6 -4.80 -18.77 1.86
C ALA A 6 -3.49 -18.02 2.20
N PHE A 7 -3.17 -17.89 3.49
CA PHE A 7 -1.94 -17.24 3.99
C PHE A 7 -0.73 -18.16 4.00
N ASP A 8 -0.95 -19.46 3.78
CA ASP A 8 0.08 -20.49 3.87
C ASP A 8 0.55 -20.92 2.46
N VAL A 9 -0.04 -20.38 1.39
CA VAL A 9 0.31 -20.70 -0.01
C VAL A 9 1.70 -20.15 -0.40
N TYR A 10 2.05 -18.97 0.12
CA TYR A 10 3.34 -18.34 -0.14
C TYR A 10 4.11 -18.13 1.16
N GLU A 11 5.44 -18.33 1.12
CA GLU A 11 6.29 -18.18 2.31
C GLU A 11 6.23 -16.76 2.91
N HIS A 12 6.13 -15.73 2.06
CA HIS A 12 5.99 -14.34 2.48
C HIS A 12 4.62 -14.03 3.12
N GLY A 13 3.65 -14.94 2.99
CA GLY A 13 2.40 -14.88 3.74
C GLY A 13 1.32 -13.93 3.27
N VAL A 14 1.57 -13.24 2.15
CA VAL A 14 0.58 -12.36 1.54
C VAL A 14 -0.35 -13.24 0.73
N PRO A 15 -1.66 -13.31 1.07
CA PRO A 15 -2.60 -14.13 0.34
C PRO A 15 -2.82 -13.57 -1.07
N ALA A 16 -3.13 -14.46 -2.01
CA ALA A 16 -3.64 -14.05 -3.31
C ALA A 16 -5.01 -13.36 -3.18
N LYS A 17 -5.40 -12.63 -4.22
CA LYS A 17 -6.73 -12.00 -4.27
C LYS A 17 -7.84 -13.03 -4.14
N ASP A 18 -7.80 -14.08 -4.96
CA ASP A 18 -8.80 -15.13 -4.98
C ASP A 18 -8.18 -16.45 -4.50
N PHE A 19 -8.88 -17.14 -3.60
CA PHE A 19 -8.49 -18.46 -3.09
C PHE A 19 -9.69 -19.41 -3.11
N ASP A 20 -9.53 -20.55 -3.77
CA ASP A 20 -10.53 -21.61 -3.78
C ASP A 20 -10.39 -22.48 -2.52
N ILE A 21 -11.43 -22.51 -1.70
CA ILE A 21 -11.43 -23.25 -0.43
C ILE A 21 -11.43 -24.77 -0.60
N VAL A 22 -11.82 -25.29 -1.76
CA VAL A 22 -11.85 -26.72 -2.07
C VAL A 22 -10.56 -27.12 -2.76
N SER A 23 -10.26 -26.53 -3.92
CA SER A 23 -9.10 -26.90 -4.74
C SER A 23 -7.78 -26.33 -4.22
N LYS A 24 -7.83 -25.37 -3.29
CA LYS A 24 -6.68 -24.64 -2.73
C LYS A 24 -5.90 -23.82 -3.76
N LEU A 25 -6.48 -23.61 -4.95
CA LEU A 25 -5.86 -22.82 -6.00
C LEU A 25 -6.02 -21.33 -5.74
N THR A 26 -4.95 -20.57 -6.03
CA THR A 26 -4.93 -19.11 -5.96
C THR A 26 -4.99 -18.46 -7.33
N ARG A 27 -5.66 -17.32 -7.44
CA ARG A 27 -5.68 -16.52 -8.68
C ARG A 27 -5.57 -15.03 -8.36
N ALA A 28 -5.02 -14.31 -9.34
CA ALA A 28 -4.85 -12.86 -9.36
C ALA A 28 -3.96 -12.28 -8.25
N ALA A 29 -3.18 -11.28 -8.66
CA ALA A 29 -2.39 -10.48 -7.75
C ALA A 29 -3.30 -9.64 -6.86
N PRO A 30 -3.05 -9.59 -5.54
CA PRO A 30 -3.82 -8.76 -4.64
C PRO A 30 -3.43 -7.28 -4.79
N SER A 31 -4.36 -6.41 -4.41
CA SER A 31 -4.09 -5.00 -4.20
C SER A 31 -3.57 -4.70 -2.80
N LEU A 32 -2.96 -3.53 -2.64
CA LEU A 32 -2.54 -3.00 -1.34
C LEU A 32 -3.71 -2.93 -0.35
N ALA A 33 -4.87 -2.43 -0.79
CA ALA A 33 -6.07 -2.39 0.04
C ALA A 33 -6.52 -3.79 0.48
N GLU A 34 -6.59 -4.77 -0.43
CA GLU A 34 -7.06 -6.12 -0.08
C GLU A 34 -6.20 -6.78 1.01
N VAL A 35 -4.88 -6.62 0.98
CA VAL A 35 -4.00 -7.22 2.00
C VAL A 35 -3.86 -6.36 3.25
N GLY A 36 -4.03 -5.05 3.11
CA GLY A 36 -3.92 -4.06 4.17
C GLY A 36 -5.21 -3.82 4.97
N THR A 37 -6.29 -4.54 4.65
CA THR A 37 -7.64 -4.33 5.20
C THR A 37 -8.25 -5.62 5.76
N LEU A 38 -7.41 -6.50 6.31
CA LEU A 38 -7.83 -7.77 6.93
C LEU A 38 -7.55 -7.81 8.44
N GLN A 39 -6.73 -6.87 8.91
CA GLN A 39 -6.05 -6.96 10.19
C GLN A 39 -7.03 -6.84 11.35
N MET A 40 -8.00 -5.92 11.26
CA MET A 40 -8.94 -5.64 12.34
C MET A 40 -9.83 -6.85 12.61
N GLU A 41 -10.35 -7.47 11.56
CA GLU A 41 -11.28 -8.59 11.57
C GLU A 41 -10.60 -9.84 12.11
N PHE A 42 -9.39 -10.14 11.63
CA PHE A 42 -8.63 -11.31 12.07
C PHE A 42 -8.10 -11.17 13.49
N LYS A 43 -7.64 -9.98 13.91
CA LYS A 43 -7.25 -9.71 15.30
C LYS A 43 -8.45 -9.84 16.25
N TYR A 44 -9.60 -9.31 15.85
CA TYR A 44 -10.82 -9.45 16.63
C TYR A 44 -11.26 -10.92 16.74
N LEU A 45 -11.18 -11.68 15.65
CA LEU A 45 -11.46 -13.11 15.66
C LEU A 45 -10.50 -13.88 16.57
N ALA A 46 -9.19 -13.61 16.50
CA ALA A 46 -8.19 -14.20 17.38
C ALA A 46 -8.55 -13.99 18.86
N ARG A 47 -8.97 -12.77 19.21
CA ARG A 47 -9.40 -12.42 20.57
C ARG A 47 -10.64 -13.20 21.01
N LEU A 48 -11.63 -13.33 20.13
CA LEU A 48 -12.88 -14.03 20.46
C LEU A 48 -12.70 -15.54 20.58
N THR A 49 -11.87 -16.14 19.73
CA THR A 49 -11.70 -17.60 19.70
C THR A 49 -10.53 -18.09 20.56
N GLY A 50 -9.66 -17.19 21.02
CA GLY A 50 -8.40 -17.55 21.69
C GLY A 50 -7.37 -18.24 20.77
N TYR A 51 -7.56 -18.18 19.45
CA TYR A 51 -6.68 -18.85 18.49
C TYR A 51 -5.72 -17.84 17.85
N PRO A 52 -4.43 -17.81 18.26
CA PRO A 52 -3.51 -16.72 17.92
C PRO A 52 -3.15 -16.67 16.43
N LYS A 53 -3.22 -17.81 15.73
CA LYS A 53 -2.86 -17.91 14.30
C LYS A 53 -3.57 -16.87 13.43
N TYR A 54 -4.82 -16.48 13.75
CA TYR A 54 -5.52 -15.46 12.97
C TYR A 54 -4.83 -14.10 13.03
N GLN A 55 -4.37 -13.69 14.22
CA GLN A 55 -3.64 -12.45 14.40
C GLN A 55 -2.24 -12.53 13.77
N GLU A 56 -1.50 -13.62 14.02
CA GLU A 56 -0.15 -13.81 13.50
C GLU A 56 -0.10 -13.71 11.96
N GLN A 57 -1.10 -14.29 11.28
CA GLN A 57 -1.20 -14.26 9.82
C GLN A 57 -1.25 -12.84 9.25
N VAL A 58 -2.04 -11.96 9.86
CA VAL A 58 -2.23 -10.57 9.38
C VAL A 58 -1.17 -9.60 9.91
N GLU A 59 -0.54 -9.92 11.04
CA GLU A 59 0.61 -9.16 11.56
C GLU A 59 1.84 -9.36 10.68
N ARG A 60 2.11 -10.58 10.22
CA ARG A 60 3.20 -10.85 9.26
C ARG A 60 3.07 -10.00 7.99
N ILE A 61 1.85 -9.81 7.48
CA ILE A 61 1.59 -8.93 6.33
C ILE A 61 1.93 -7.47 6.67
N SER A 62 1.46 -7.01 7.83
CA SER A 62 1.70 -5.63 8.30
C SER A 62 3.19 -5.34 8.43
N ASP A 63 3.96 -6.27 8.99
CA ASP A 63 5.41 -6.14 9.18
C ASP A 63 6.16 -6.21 7.84
N SER A 64 5.70 -7.04 6.90
CA SER A 64 6.24 -7.09 5.54
C SER A 64 6.04 -5.77 4.77
N LEU A 65 4.85 -5.16 4.88
CA LEU A 65 4.58 -3.86 4.28
C LEU A 65 5.39 -2.74 4.98
N ALA A 66 5.50 -2.80 6.30
CA ALA A 66 6.30 -1.87 7.10
C ALA A 66 7.77 -1.82 6.63
N LYS A 67 8.37 -2.99 6.48
CA LYS A 67 9.75 -3.12 6.00
C LYS A 67 9.93 -2.52 4.60
N GLN A 68 8.96 -2.73 3.71
CA GLN A 68 9.01 -2.15 2.36
C GLN A 68 8.89 -0.62 2.36
N VAL A 69 8.14 -0.05 3.30
CA VAL A 69 8.09 1.41 3.52
C VAL A 69 9.46 1.94 3.91
N GLU A 70 10.09 1.32 4.90
CA GLU A 70 11.41 1.71 5.40
C GLU A 70 12.52 1.56 4.35
N GLU A 71 12.44 0.56 3.48
CA GLU A 71 13.47 0.31 2.47
C GLU A 71 13.31 1.15 1.20
N LYS A 72 12.08 1.44 0.77
CA LYS A 72 11.80 1.96 -0.59
C LYS A 72 10.79 3.09 -0.67
N TYR A 73 9.88 3.20 0.28
CA TYR A 73 8.76 4.15 0.24
C TYR A 73 8.79 5.06 1.46
N MET A 74 9.92 5.73 1.69
CA MET A 74 10.18 6.57 2.88
C MET A 74 9.18 7.71 3.10
N ASN A 75 8.43 8.09 2.05
CA ASN A 75 7.33 9.06 2.15
C ASN A 75 6.01 8.42 2.61
N GLY A 76 6.00 7.14 2.99
CA GLY A 76 4.82 6.41 3.43
C GLY A 76 3.81 6.11 2.31
N LEU A 77 4.11 6.43 1.05
CA LEU A 77 3.19 6.25 -0.07
C LEU A 77 3.51 5.00 -0.86
N LEU A 78 2.62 4.01 -0.80
CA LEU A 78 2.79 2.75 -1.51
C LEU A 78 2.00 2.75 -2.83
N PRO A 79 2.61 2.24 -3.92
CA PRO A 79 1.86 1.80 -5.10
C PRO A 79 0.81 0.73 -4.76
N VAL A 80 -0.28 0.68 -5.53
CA VAL A 80 -1.43 -0.19 -5.22
C VAL A 80 -1.30 -1.65 -5.63
N GLN A 81 -0.30 -2.01 -6.43
CA GLN A 81 -0.10 -3.39 -6.92
C GLN A 81 0.97 -4.12 -6.11
N ILE A 82 0.66 -5.38 -5.78
CA ILE A 82 1.59 -6.32 -5.15
C ILE A 82 1.86 -7.47 -6.11
N ASN A 83 3.12 -7.85 -6.26
CA ASN A 83 3.46 -9.08 -6.95
C ASN A 83 3.09 -10.29 -6.08
N GLN A 84 2.23 -11.14 -6.61
CA GLN A 84 1.67 -12.29 -5.89
C GLN A 84 2.73 -13.30 -5.45
N GLN A 85 3.75 -13.56 -6.28
CA GLN A 85 4.76 -14.59 -6.03
C GLN A 85 5.84 -14.15 -5.03
N SER A 86 6.15 -12.86 -5.01
CA SER A 86 7.20 -12.32 -4.14
C SER A 86 6.67 -11.57 -2.92
N GLY A 87 5.37 -11.24 -2.89
CA GLY A 87 4.75 -10.41 -1.84
C GLY A 87 5.22 -8.96 -1.82
N LYS A 88 5.96 -8.54 -2.85
CA LYS A 88 6.57 -7.20 -2.93
C LYS A 88 5.66 -6.23 -3.66
N ILE A 89 5.63 -5.00 -3.17
CA ILE A 89 5.03 -3.87 -3.86
C ILE A 89 5.77 -3.64 -5.17
N THR A 90 5.02 -3.49 -6.26
CA THR A 90 5.57 -3.23 -7.59
C THR A 90 5.23 -1.83 -8.05
N THR A 91 6.11 -1.25 -8.86
CA THR A 91 5.88 0.06 -9.49
C THR A 91 4.52 0.09 -10.19
N SER A 92 3.65 0.97 -9.70
CA SER A 92 2.30 1.17 -10.21
C SER A 92 1.79 2.53 -9.70
N LYS A 93 0.53 2.86 -9.99
CA LYS A 93 -0.08 4.11 -9.51
C LYS A 93 -0.12 4.16 -7.98
N ILE A 94 0.17 5.32 -7.41
CA ILE A 94 -0.12 5.66 -6.02
C ILE A 94 -1.46 6.40 -6.01
N THR A 95 -2.41 5.97 -5.18
CA THR A 95 -3.72 6.63 -5.08
C THR A 95 -4.37 6.41 -3.71
N LEU A 96 -5.02 7.45 -3.19
CA LEU A 96 -5.98 7.36 -2.06
C LEU A 96 -7.41 7.13 -2.56
N GLY A 97 -7.55 6.27 -3.57
CA GLY A 97 -8.83 5.84 -4.09
C GLY A 97 -8.82 4.33 -4.18
N ALA A 98 -9.66 3.76 -5.04
CA ALA A 98 -9.76 2.31 -5.21
C ALA A 98 -8.38 1.61 -5.23
N ASN A 99 -8.26 0.56 -4.41
CA ASN A 99 -7.11 -0.32 -4.24
C ASN A 99 -5.96 0.21 -3.36
N GLY A 100 -6.05 1.44 -2.83
CA GLY A 100 -5.02 1.98 -1.93
C GLY A 100 -5.55 2.79 -0.74
N ASP A 101 -6.82 3.15 -0.73
CA ASP A 101 -7.48 3.96 0.30
C ASP A 101 -7.46 3.32 1.69
N SER A 102 -8.05 2.13 1.82
CA SER A 102 -8.32 1.51 3.12
C SER A 102 -7.05 1.03 3.84
N TYR A 103 -5.94 0.84 3.13
CA TYR A 103 -4.64 0.59 3.76
C TYR A 103 -4.26 1.69 4.76
N TYR A 104 -4.34 2.96 4.32
CA TYR A 104 -4.00 4.10 5.19
C TYR A 104 -4.99 4.25 6.35
N GLU A 105 -6.27 3.95 6.11
CA GLU A 105 -7.29 3.93 7.16
C GLU A 105 -6.99 2.87 8.23
N TYR A 106 -6.54 1.69 7.82
CA TYR A 106 -6.26 0.57 8.72
C TYR A 106 -4.99 0.77 9.54
N LEU A 107 -4.03 1.59 9.09
CA LEU A 107 -2.92 2.03 9.95
C LEU A 107 -3.47 2.76 11.19
N LEU A 108 -4.31 3.77 10.99
CA LEU A 108 -4.91 4.51 12.12
C LEU A 108 -5.78 3.61 13.00
N LYS A 109 -6.64 2.78 12.39
CA LYS A 109 -7.55 1.89 13.13
C LYS A 109 -6.79 0.87 13.98
N GLN A 110 -5.70 0.31 13.47
CA GLN A 110 -4.89 -0.65 14.24
C GLN A 110 -4.20 0.00 15.44
N TRP A 111 -3.68 1.23 15.29
CA TRP A 111 -3.17 1.98 16.44
C TRP A 111 -4.26 2.18 17.50
N LEU A 112 -5.48 2.56 17.09
CA LEU A 112 -6.60 2.70 18.01
C LEU A 112 -7.01 1.36 18.66
N LEU A 113 -7.06 0.27 17.89
CA LEU A 113 -7.38 -1.07 18.38
C LEU A 113 -6.42 -1.55 19.47
N SER A 114 -5.13 -1.20 19.35
CA SER A 114 -4.11 -1.52 20.35
C SER A 114 -4.26 -0.74 21.66
N GLY A 115 -5.27 0.13 21.78
CA GLY A 115 -5.38 1.08 22.88
C GLY A 115 -4.30 2.17 22.81
N LYS A 116 -3.88 2.54 21.59
CA LYS A 116 -2.81 3.51 21.31
C LYS A 116 -1.43 3.10 21.84
N ARG A 117 -1.12 1.79 21.80
CA ARG A 117 0.13 1.23 22.33
C ARG A 117 1.09 0.75 21.25
N ASP A 118 0.57 0.36 20.08
CA ASP A 118 1.38 -0.08 18.97
C ASP A 118 1.75 1.12 18.07
N ASP A 119 2.79 1.84 18.47
CA ASP A 119 3.22 3.08 17.83
C ASP A 119 3.73 2.88 16.40
N LYS A 120 4.02 1.66 15.96
CA LYS A 120 4.42 1.39 14.57
C LYS A 120 3.36 1.88 13.58
N PHE A 121 2.09 1.61 13.89
CA PHE A 121 0.96 1.98 13.04
C PHE A 121 0.69 3.49 13.07
N LYS A 122 0.90 4.13 14.22
CA LYS A 122 0.84 5.60 14.34
C LYS A 122 1.91 6.26 13.49
N THR A 123 3.16 5.82 13.61
CA THR A 123 4.28 6.36 12.85
C THR A 123 4.04 6.22 11.35
N GLN A 124 3.66 5.04 10.89
CA GLN A 124 3.35 4.80 9.47
C GLN A 124 2.19 5.67 8.97
N TYR A 125 1.13 5.81 9.77
CA TYR A 125 0.00 6.68 9.42
C TYR A 125 0.44 8.14 9.29
N MET A 126 1.19 8.66 10.26
CA MET A 126 1.67 10.04 10.23
C MET A 126 2.59 10.29 9.03
N THR A 127 3.55 9.40 8.78
CA THR A 127 4.43 9.47 7.60
C THR A 127 3.62 9.47 6.30
N ALA A 128 2.60 8.62 6.19
CA ALA A 128 1.72 8.61 5.02
C ALA A 128 0.92 9.91 4.89
N VAL A 129 0.40 10.47 5.98
CA VAL A 129 -0.32 11.76 5.96
C VAL A 129 0.59 12.90 5.50
N ASP A 130 1.84 12.93 5.96
CA ASP A 130 2.82 13.92 5.50
C ASP A 130 3.13 13.76 4.01
N GLY A 131 3.36 12.51 3.56
CA GLY A 131 3.57 12.20 2.15
C GLY A 131 2.37 12.55 1.27
N ILE A 132 1.15 12.29 1.73
CA ILE A 132 -0.10 12.68 1.05
C ILE A 132 -0.16 14.19 0.90
N THR A 133 0.12 14.92 1.99
CA THR A 133 0.06 16.37 2.05
C THR A 133 1.06 17.01 1.09
N ASP A 134 2.28 16.48 1.04
CA ASP A 134 3.36 16.98 0.20
C ASP A 134 3.18 16.62 -1.29
N LYS A 135 2.75 15.38 -1.60
CA LYS A 135 2.78 14.85 -2.98
C LYS A 135 1.45 14.80 -3.69
N LEU A 136 0.32 14.73 -2.97
CA LEU A 136 -0.99 14.42 -3.58
C LEU A 136 -2.00 15.56 -3.47
N LEU A 137 -1.68 16.65 -2.76
CA LEU A 137 -2.54 17.84 -2.70
C LEU A 137 -2.28 18.78 -3.89
N GLY A 138 -3.33 19.01 -4.69
CA GLY A 138 -3.33 20.02 -5.75
C GLY A 138 -4.40 21.09 -5.50
N LYS A 139 -4.13 22.35 -5.86
CA LYS A 139 -5.12 23.45 -5.80
C LYS A 139 -5.87 23.54 -7.14
N SER A 140 -7.20 23.59 -7.10
CA SER A 140 -8.00 23.85 -8.31
C SER A 140 -8.14 25.35 -8.60
N LYS A 141 -8.22 25.72 -9.88
CA LYS A 141 -8.62 27.07 -10.32
C LYS A 141 -10.09 27.04 -10.78
N PRO A 142 -10.88 28.12 -10.58
CA PRO A 142 -10.53 29.40 -9.96
C PRO A 142 -10.72 29.46 -8.43
N ASN A 143 -11.42 28.49 -7.82
CA ASN A 143 -11.94 28.63 -6.45
C ASN A 143 -11.00 28.13 -5.34
N GLY A 144 -9.75 27.75 -5.63
CA GLY A 144 -8.76 27.36 -4.62
C GLY A 144 -9.08 26.06 -3.85
N ILE A 145 -10.18 25.39 -4.16
CA ILE A 145 -10.58 24.12 -3.55
C ILE A 145 -9.51 23.08 -3.89
N GLN A 146 -9.02 22.34 -2.90
CA GLN A 146 -8.18 21.18 -3.15
C GLN A 146 -8.99 20.14 -3.92
N LYS A 147 -8.75 19.98 -5.24
CA LYS A 147 -9.42 18.98 -6.08
C LYS A 147 -8.41 17.99 -6.62
N ARG A 148 -8.73 16.71 -6.51
CA ARG A 148 -7.95 15.56 -7.00
C ARG A 148 -8.33 15.24 -8.44
N HIS A 149 -7.37 14.75 -9.23
CA HIS A 149 -7.65 13.85 -10.35
C HIS A 149 -6.84 12.57 -10.14
N ALA A 150 -7.53 11.44 -10.02
CA ALA A 150 -6.95 10.11 -10.06
C ALA A 150 -7.76 9.25 -11.05
N GLY A 151 -7.25 9.15 -12.29
CA GLY A 151 -7.63 8.11 -13.26
C GLY A 151 -8.34 8.57 -14.54
N GLY A 152 -7.82 8.12 -15.70
CA GLY A 152 -8.58 7.97 -16.95
C GLY A 152 -7.90 8.51 -18.21
N THR A 153 -7.54 7.60 -19.12
CA THR A 153 -6.78 7.73 -20.38
C THR A 153 -7.40 8.58 -21.50
N SER A 154 -6.56 9.27 -22.28
CA SER A 154 -6.72 9.42 -23.74
C SER A 154 -5.38 9.76 -24.42
N HIS A 155 -5.12 9.07 -25.51
CA HIS A 155 -3.96 9.22 -26.39
C HIS A 155 -3.81 10.65 -26.94
N THR A 156 -2.57 11.15 -26.98
CA THR A 156 -1.91 11.84 -28.13
C THR A 156 -0.65 12.56 -27.63
N GLY A 157 0.44 12.48 -28.40
CA GLY A 157 1.57 13.42 -28.27
C GLY A 157 2.91 12.81 -27.91
N LYS A 158 3.78 12.70 -28.93
CA LYS A 158 5.22 12.39 -28.90
C LYS A 158 5.96 12.83 -27.63
N ALA A 159 6.66 11.88 -26.98
CA ALA A 159 7.74 12.21 -26.07
C ALA A 159 8.98 12.59 -26.89
N ALA A 160 9.29 13.88 -26.95
CA ALA A 160 10.63 14.35 -27.31
C ALA A 160 11.52 14.16 -26.08
N TYR A 161 12.45 13.21 -26.15
CA TYR A 161 13.61 13.16 -25.27
C TYR A 161 14.62 14.18 -25.80
N GLY A 162 14.88 15.22 -25.02
CA GLY A 162 15.88 16.25 -25.31
C GLY A 162 15.79 17.34 -24.26
N ASP A 163 16.95 17.79 -23.77
CA ASP A 163 17.14 18.97 -22.93
C ASP A 163 17.10 18.79 -21.41
N LEU A 164 18.08 18.03 -20.89
CA LEU A 164 18.69 18.32 -19.58
C LEU A 164 20.18 18.00 -19.61
N LEU A 165 21.00 18.85 -20.26
CA LEU A 165 22.40 19.04 -19.88
C LEU A 165 22.79 20.52 -20.07
N PRO A 166 23.43 21.16 -19.07
CA PRO A 166 23.82 22.56 -19.15
C PRO A 166 25.05 22.76 -20.05
N ASN A 167 25.01 23.84 -20.84
CA ASN A 167 26.12 24.37 -21.64
C ASN A 167 27.37 24.61 -20.78
N VAL A 168 28.45 23.88 -21.06
CA VAL A 168 29.80 24.30 -20.66
C VAL A 168 30.44 24.98 -21.87
N ARG A 169 30.58 26.30 -21.72
CA ARG A 169 31.18 27.21 -22.69
C ARG A 169 32.70 27.02 -22.68
N SER A 170 33.25 26.72 -23.84
CA SER A 170 34.68 26.75 -24.13
C SER A 170 35.15 28.21 -24.22
N ASP A 171 36.09 28.62 -23.35
CA ASP A 171 36.96 29.77 -23.60
C ASP A 171 38.41 29.30 -23.46
N GLY A 172 39.20 29.58 -24.49
CA GLY A 172 40.60 29.19 -24.61
C GLY A 172 41.57 30.15 -23.92
N GLY A 173 42.76 29.61 -23.69
CA GLY A 173 43.99 30.28 -23.29
C GLY A 173 45.15 29.30 -23.50
#